data_AF-A0A6B3GEQ9-F1
#
_entry.id   AF-A0A6B3GEQ9-F1
#
_cell.length_a   1.000
_cell.length_b   1.000
_cell.length_c   1.000
_cell.angle_alpha   90.00
_cell.angle_beta   90.00
_cell.angle_gamma   90.00
#
_symmetry.space_group_name_H-M   'P 1'
#
loop_
_entity.id
_entity.type
_entity.pdbx_description
1 polymer ?
#
loop_
_entity_poly.entity_id
_entity_poly.type
_entity_poly.pdbx_seq_one_letter_code
_entity_poly.pdbx_strand_id
1 'polypeptide(L)'
;QPKGKQSTNPGGIVYTPTSGIWQTVWMEPVAPAAIDSLTTTPDIDTGRLAVTVNSAKASADARITAVARDRKGKVVGTVSGPANRKLSLQLKNQRLWSPDDP
;
A
#
# COMPACT_ATOMS: atom_id res chain seq x y z
N GLN A 1 -11.53 35.45 -8.88
CA GLN A 1 -11.28 34.00 -8.64
C GLN A 1 -10.64 33.38 -9.87
N PRO A 2 -9.55 32.61 -9.73
CA PRO A 2 -8.99 31.85 -10.84
C PRO A 2 -9.94 30.68 -11.20
N LYS A 3 -10.47 30.66 -12.43
CA LYS A 3 -11.37 29.60 -12.93
C LYS A 3 -10.65 28.44 -13.62
N GLY A 4 -9.43 28.64 -14.15
CA GLY A 4 -8.57 27.58 -14.70
C GLY A 4 -9.29 26.46 -15.47
N LYS A 5 -9.08 25.22 -15.01
CA LYS A 5 -9.67 23.98 -15.55
C LYS A 5 -11.20 23.84 -15.36
N GLN A 6 -11.82 24.80 -14.67
CA GLN A 6 -13.26 24.86 -14.41
C GLN A 6 -13.95 25.93 -15.27
N SER A 7 -13.26 26.52 -16.25
CA SER A 7 -13.87 27.47 -17.20
C SER A 7 -14.91 26.77 -18.07
N THR A 8 -16.11 27.33 -18.17
CA THR A 8 -17.15 26.90 -19.12
C THR A 8 -16.83 27.29 -20.57
N ASN A 9 -15.78 28.10 -20.78
CA ASN A 9 -15.19 28.41 -22.07
C ASN A 9 -13.68 28.11 -22.00
N PRO A 10 -13.26 26.84 -22.13
CA PRO A 10 -11.86 26.44 -21.99
C PRO A 10 -11.02 26.90 -23.19
N GLY A 11 -9.89 27.57 -22.93
CA GLY A 11 -8.88 27.90 -23.94
C GLY A 11 -7.58 27.16 -23.64
N GLY A 12 -7.10 26.34 -24.58
CA GLY A 12 -5.84 25.57 -24.45
C GLY A 12 -5.94 24.25 -23.66
N ILE A 13 -7.13 23.88 -23.19
CA ILE A 13 -7.42 22.62 -22.50
C ILE A 13 -8.50 21.89 -23.30
N VAL A 14 -8.26 20.62 -23.67
CA VAL A 14 -9.09 19.84 -24.61
C VAL A 14 -10.03 18.82 -23.95
N TYR A 15 -10.26 18.90 -22.63
CA TYR A 15 -11.22 18.04 -21.92
C TYR A 15 -12.41 18.84 -21.37
N THR A 16 -13.58 18.21 -21.34
CA THR A 16 -14.80 18.78 -20.79
C THR A 16 -14.63 19.09 -19.30
N PRO A 17 -14.95 20.32 -18.84
CA PRO A 17 -14.92 20.66 -17.42
C PRO A 17 -15.89 19.79 -16.63
N THR A 18 -15.41 19.23 -15.53
CA THR A 18 -16.16 18.27 -14.71
C THR A 18 -15.83 18.52 -13.24
N SER A 19 -16.85 18.39 -12.39
CA SER A 19 -16.77 18.63 -10.94
C SER A 19 -17.45 17.49 -10.17
N GLY A 20 -17.32 17.50 -8.85
CA GLY A 20 -17.93 16.51 -7.98
C GLY A 20 -16.91 15.55 -7.36
N ILE A 21 -17.40 14.41 -6.89
CA ILE A 21 -16.59 13.37 -6.25
C ILE A 21 -16.30 12.32 -7.32
N TRP A 22 -15.02 12.22 -7.72
CA TRP A 22 -14.59 11.41 -8.87
C TRP A 22 -14.16 9.99 -8.52
N GLN A 23 -14.20 9.65 -7.25
CA GLN A 23 -13.83 8.35 -6.70
C GLN A 23 -14.82 8.02 -5.58
N THR A 24 -14.93 6.74 -5.25
CA THR A 24 -15.80 6.28 -4.16
C THR A 24 -15.45 6.97 -2.84
N VAL A 25 -16.46 7.44 -2.12
CA VAL A 25 -16.35 7.83 -0.72
C VAL A 25 -16.81 6.67 0.14
N TRP A 26 -16.01 6.35 1.16
CA TRP A 26 -16.32 5.30 2.11
C TRP A 26 -15.91 5.72 3.52
N MET A 27 -16.40 4.98 4.50
CA MET A 27 -16.05 5.08 5.91
C MET A 27 -15.71 3.68 6.41
N GLU A 28 -14.54 3.51 7.04
CA GLU A 28 -14.09 2.23 7.58
C GLU A 28 -13.98 2.35 9.10
N PRO A 29 -14.72 1.52 9.85
CA PRO A 29 -14.49 1.39 11.28
C PRO A 29 -13.18 0.61 11.50
N VAL A 30 -12.29 1.18 12.28
CA VAL A 30 -11.03 0.55 12.68
C VAL A 30 -10.94 0.43 14.20
N ALA A 31 -10.16 -0.54 14.66
CA ALA A 31 -9.86 -0.66 16.09
C ALA A 31 -9.09 0.59 16.60
N PRO A 32 -9.11 0.88 17.91
CA PRO A 32 -8.37 2.01 18.47
C PRO A 32 -6.88 2.00 18.11
N ALA A 33 -6.26 0.83 18.04
CA ALA A 33 -4.95 0.62 17.43
C ALA A 33 -5.15 -0.14 16.11
N ALA A 34 -4.74 0.46 15.00
CA ALA A 34 -4.90 -0.08 13.65
C ALA A 34 -3.65 0.21 12.81
N ILE A 35 -3.56 -0.42 11.64
CA ILE A 35 -2.50 -0.12 10.67
C ILE A 35 -2.85 1.19 9.98
N ASP A 36 -2.01 2.21 10.13
CA ASP A 36 -2.20 3.50 9.48
C ASP A 36 -1.62 3.48 8.07
N SER A 37 -0.49 2.80 7.89
CA SER A 37 0.16 2.63 6.58
C SER A 37 1.13 1.47 6.56
N LEU A 38 1.46 1.04 5.35
CA LEU A 38 2.46 0.02 5.07
C LEU A 38 3.52 0.59 4.13
N THR A 39 4.79 0.41 4.49
CA THR A 39 5.90 0.64 3.55
C THR A 39 6.51 -0.71 3.21
N THR A 40 6.55 -1.02 1.91
CA THR A 40 7.20 -2.24 1.40
C THR A 40 8.28 -1.87 0.39
N THR A 41 9.41 -2.57 0.44
CA THR A 41 10.51 -2.38 -0.51
C THR A 41 11.06 -3.75 -0.89
N PRO A 42 10.85 -4.21 -2.15
CA PRO A 42 11.40 -5.47 -2.60
C PRO A 42 12.90 -5.35 -2.86
N ASP A 43 13.62 -6.41 -2.51
CA ASP A 43 15.01 -6.66 -2.87
C ASP A 43 15.04 -8.02 -3.57
N ILE A 44 15.09 -7.96 -4.91
CA ILE A 44 14.99 -9.14 -5.79
C ILE A 44 16.25 -10.01 -5.64
N ASP A 45 17.42 -9.38 -5.54
CA ASP A 45 18.71 -10.06 -5.52
C ASP A 45 18.90 -10.91 -4.27
N THR A 46 18.45 -10.40 -3.10
CA THR A 46 18.53 -11.16 -1.84
C THR A 46 17.25 -11.93 -1.52
N GLY A 47 16.21 -11.75 -2.34
CA GLY A 47 14.90 -12.38 -2.21
C GLY A 47 14.16 -12.03 -0.94
N ARG A 48 14.18 -10.74 -0.60
CA ARG A 48 13.60 -10.20 0.61
C ARG A 48 12.62 -9.09 0.30
N LEU A 49 11.60 -8.97 1.14
CA LEU A 49 10.75 -7.81 1.21
C LEU A 49 11.00 -7.12 2.53
N ALA A 50 11.52 -5.89 2.50
CA ALA A 50 11.51 -5.05 3.68
C ALA A 50 10.07 -4.56 3.91
N VAL A 51 9.55 -4.75 5.12
CA VAL A 51 8.19 -4.38 5.49
C VAL A 51 8.22 -3.55 6.78
N THR A 52 7.63 -2.37 6.74
CA THR A 52 7.36 -1.56 7.93
C THR A 52 5.86 -1.33 8.03
N VAL A 53 5.26 -1.79 9.13
CA VAL A 53 3.86 -1.54 9.47
C VAL A 53 3.82 -0.36 10.44
N ASN A 54 3.21 0.75 10.03
CA ASN A 54 3.10 1.95 10.85
C ASN A 54 1.76 1.97 11.57
N SER A 55 1.80 2.27 12.87
CA SER A 55 0.64 2.47 13.72
C SER A 55 0.99 3.44 14.84
N ALA A 56 0.49 4.67 14.77
CA ALA A 56 0.71 5.72 15.76
C ALA A 56 0.04 5.41 17.10
N LYS A 57 -1.03 4.61 17.07
CA LYS A 57 -1.79 4.20 18.26
C LYS A 57 -1.41 2.81 18.78
N ALA A 58 -0.46 2.13 18.15
CA ALA A 58 0.08 0.89 18.69
C ALA A 58 0.85 1.15 19.99
N SER A 59 0.71 0.24 20.95
CA SER A 59 1.56 0.25 22.15
C SER A 59 3.01 -0.06 21.80
N ALA A 60 3.93 0.25 22.71
CA ALA A 60 5.36 -0.06 22.54
C ALA A 60 5.63 -1.57 22.35
N ASP A 61 4.79 -2.42 22.96
CA ASP A 61 4.90 -3.88 22.90
C ASP A 61 4.09 -4.51 21.76
N ALA A 62 3.41 -3.70 20.95
CA ALA A 62 2.60 -4.20 19.84
C ALA A 62 3.48 -4.97 18.85
N ARG A 63 2.98 -6.13 18.42
CA ARG A 63 3.65 -6.97 17.42
C ARG A 63 2.80 -7.12 16.18
N ILE A 64 3.47 -7.28 15.06
CA ILE A 64 2.86 -7.58 13.77
C ILE A 64 3.35 -8.93 13.27
N THR A 65 2.55 -9.55 12.41
CA THR A 65 2.94 -10.72 11.63
C THR A 65 2.62 -10.42 10.17
N ALA A 66 3.64 -10.44 9.31
CA ALA A 66 3.49 -10.33 7.87
C ALA A 66 3.61 -11.72 7.25
N VAL A 67 2.66 -12.08 6.40
CA VAL A 67 2.60 -13.37 5.70
C VAL A 67 2.49 -13.12 4.21
N ALA A 68 3.46 -13.59 3.43
CA ALA A 68 3.38 -13.59 1.98
C ALA A 68 2.78 -14.90 1.47
N ARG A 69 1.88 -14.80 0.49
CA ARG A 69 1.23 -15.93 -0.17
C ARG A 69 1.44 -15.87 -1.67
N ASP A 70 1.61 -17.03 -2.30
CA ASP A 70 1.65 -17.14 -3.76
C ASP A 70 0.23 -17.08 -4.37
N ARG A 71 0.15 -17.15 -5.71
CA ARG A 71 -1.12 -17.12 -6.46
C ARG A 71 -2.08 -18.26 -6.12
N LYS A 72 -1.57 -19.39 -5.60
CA LYS A 72 -2.38 -20.53 -5.14
C LYS A 72 -2.76 -20.41 -3.66
N GLY A 73 -2.41 -19.30 -3.00
CA GLY A 73 -2.68 -19.03 -1.59
C GLY A 73 -1.69 -19.68 -0.62
N LYS A 74 -0.65 -20.36 -1.11
CA LYS A 74 0.36 -21.03 -0.28
C LYS A 74 1.26 -19.99 0.37
N VAL A 75 1.53 -20.15 1.67
CA VAL A 75 2.48 -19.30 2.39
C VAL A 75 3.90 -19.53 1.86
N VAL A 76 4.55 -18.46 1.42
CA VAL A 76 5.92 -18.46 0.85
C VAL A 76 6.92 -17.66 1.68
N GLY A 77 6.45 -16.98 2.73
CA GLY A 77 7.27 -16.31 3.72
C GLY A 77 6.41 -15.82 4.90
N THR A 78 7.01 -15.79 6.08
CA THR A 78 6.42 -15.18 7.28
C THR A 78 7.50 -14.45 8.07
N VAL A 79 7.17 -13.29 8.64
CA VAL A 79 8.02 -12.60 9.62
C VAL A 79 7.14 -11.96 10.69
N SER A 80 7.58 -12.02 11.94
CA SER A 80 6.91 -11.36 13.08
C SER A 80 7.89 -10.53 13.87
N GLY A 81 7.44 -9.38 14.36
CA GLY A 81 8.30 -8.44 15.05
C GLY A 81 7.52 -7.27 15.64
N PRO A 82 8.20 -6.33 16.30
CA PRO A 82 7.56 -5.12 16.80
C PRO A 82 6.90 -4.32 15.67
N ALA A 83 5.76 -3.68 15.96
CA ALA A 83 5.20 -2.64 15.10
C ALA A 83 6.18 -1.45 14.97
N ASN A 84 6.01 -0.61 13.96
CA ASN A 84 6.83 0.59 13.76
C ASN A 84 8.34 0.31 13.64
N ARG A 85 8.70 -0.88 13.16
CA ARG A 85 10.07 -1.31 12.88
C ARG A 85 10.13 -1.97 11.51
N LYS A 86 11.27 -1.81 10.84
CA LYS A 86 11.55 -2.48 9.58
C LYS A 86 11.83 -3.96 9.86
N LEU A 87 11.01 -4.83 9.30
CA LEU A 87 11.20 -6.27 9.31
C LEU A 87 11.64 -6.75 7.92
N SER A 88 12.40 -7.85 7.89
CA SER A 88 12.85 -8.47 6.65
C SER A 88 12.12 -9.78 6.45
N LEU A 89 11.25 -9.83 5.44
CA LEU A 89 10.50 -11.01 5.04
C LEU A 89 11.25 -11.75 3.94
N GLN A 90 11.77 -12.94 4.23
CA GLN A 90 12.39 -13.80 3.22
C GLN A 90 11.30 -14.46 2.36
N LEU A 91 11.46 -14.40 1.05
CA LEU A 91 10.59 -15.06 0.08
C LEU A 91 11.34 -16.20 -0.59
N LYS A 92 10.77 -17.41 -0.57
CA LYS A 92 11.29 -18.55 -1.32
C LYS A 92 10.63 -18.61 -2.70
N ASN A 93 11.39 -18.95 -3.74
CA ASN A 93 10.88 -19.15 -5.12
C ASN A 93 10.05 -17.95 -5.62
N GLN A 94 10.64 -16.76 -5.58
CA GLN A 94 9.98 -15.54 -6.03
C GLN A 94 9.54 -15.67 -7.50
N ARG A 95 8.30 -15.28 -7.77
CA ARG A 95 7.82 -15.01 -9.12
C ARG A 95 7.77 -13.50 -9.27
N LEU A 96 8.62 -12.96 -10.13
CA LEU A 96 8.75 -11.53 -10.33
C LEU A 96 7.59 -11.01 -11.16
N TRP A 97 7.10 -9.82 -10.81
CA TRP A 97 6.11 -9.10 -11.61
C TRP A 97 6.78 -8.57 -12.87
N SER A 98 6.08 -8.71 -14.00
CA SER A 98 6.39 -8.01 -15.25
C SER A 98 5.10 -7.71 -16.01
N PRO A 99 5.10 -6.85 -17.04
CA PRO A 99 3.92 -6.64 -17.87
C PRO A 99 3.37 -7.93 -18.52
N ASP A 100 4.25 -8.86 -18.88
CA ASP A 100 3.87 -10.16 -19.46
C ASP A 100 3.47 -11.20 -18.39
N ASP A 101 3.81 -10.93 -17.13
CA ASP A 101 3.49 -11.79 -15.99
C ASP A 101 3.12 -10.96 -14.73
N PRO A 102 1.90 -10.40 -14.69
CA PRO A 102 1.44 -9.57 -13.59
C PRO A 102 0.98 -10.33 -12.34
#